data_AF-A0A435YVQ3-F1
#
_entry.id   AF-A0A435YVQ3-F1
#
_cell.length_a   1.000
_cell.length_b   1.000
_cell.length_c   1.000
_cell.angle_alpha   90.00
_cell.angle_beta   90.00
_cell.angle_gamma   90.00
#
_symmetry.space_group_name_H-M   'P 1'
#
loop_
_entity.id
_entity.type
_entity.pdbx_description
1 polymer ?
#
loop_
_entity_poly.entity_id
_entity_poly.type
_entity_poly.pdbx_seq_one_letter_code
_entity_poly.pdbx_strand_id
1 'polypeptide(L)' 'MNSGVTRNLRQPFGDVMEGGQGREGGRCSREFYTETRFGGFPLRPRRNDLNAGYRRTAIH' A
#
# COMPACT_ATOMS: atom_id res chain seq x y z
N MET A 1 -36.19 3.27 -0.48
CA MET A 1 -35.49 2.46 -1.50
C MET A 1 -36.61 1.74 -2.25
N ASN A 2 -36.87 2.12 -3.50
CA ASN A 2 -38.17 1.84 -4.16
C ASN A 2 -38.00 0.98 -5.43
N SER A 3 -36.94 0.16 -5.48
CA SER A 3 -36.71 -0.84 -6.53
C SER A 3 -36.12 -2.09 -5.90
N GLY A 4 -36.31 -3.25 -6.56
CA GLY A 4 -35.69 -4.51 -6.14
C GLY A 4 -34.16 -4.42 -6.09
N VAL A 5 -33.53 -5.39 -5.44
CA VAL A 5 -32.06 -5.40 -5.28
C VAL A 5 -31.39 -5.57 -6.65
N THR A 6 -31.04 -4.46 -7.27
CA THR A 6 -30.35 -4.43 -8.56
C THR A 6 -28.85 -4.29 -8.31
N ARG A 7 -28.06 -5.20 -8.88
CA ARG A 7 -26.61 -5.22 -8.65
C ARG A 7 -25.86 -4.39 -9.69
N ASN A 8 -25.14 -3.40 -9.19
CA ASN A 8 -24.15 -2.66 -9.97
C ASN A 8 -22.75 -3.21 -9.64
N LEU A 9 -22.10 -3.83 -10.64
CA LEU A 9 -20.79 -4.48 -10.49
C LEU A 9 -19.66 -3.54 -10.08
N ARG A 10 -19.83 -2.23 -10.27
CA ARG A 10 -18.83 -1.22 -9.86
C ARG A 10 -18.96 -0.82 -8.40
N GLN A 11 -20.11 -1.11 -7.79
CA GLN A 11 -20.34 -0.81 -6.38
C GLN A 11 -19.81 -1.95 -5.52
N PRO A 12 -19.31 -1.65 -4.32
CA PRO A 12 -18.85 -2.67 -3.40
C PRO A 12 -20.03 -3.56 -2.98
N PHE A 13 -19.80 -4.87 -3.00
CA PHE A 13 -20.74 -5.91 -2.60
C PHE A 13 -20.10 -6.80 -1.54
N GLY A 14 -20.83 -7.08 -0.47
CA GLY A 14 -20.33 -7.86 0.67
C GLY A 14 -21.19 -7.58 1.88
N ASP A 15 -21.24 -8.56 2.77
CA ASP A 15 -22.07 -8.52 3.98
C ASP A 15 -21.22 -8.23 5.23
N VAL A 16 -21.91 -8.24 6.37
CA VAL A 16 -21.32 -8.07 7.70
C VAL A 16 -21.82 -9.19 8.61
N MET A 17 -21.04 -9.51 9.64
CA MET A 17 -21.35 -10.55 10.64
C MET A 17 -21.42 -11.96 10.00
N GLU A 18 -22.53 -12.68 10.18
CA GLU A 18 -22.69 -14.05 9.68
C GLU A 18 -22.69 -14.15 8.15
N GLY A 19 -22.92 -13.04 7.44
CA GLY A 19 -22.80 -12.99 5.97
C GLY A 19 -21.36 -12.95 5.44
N GLY A 20 -20.36 -12.92 6.33
CA GLY A 20 -18.94 -12.95 5.98
C GLY A 20 -18.24 -11.60 6.13
N GLN A 21 -16.97 -11.57 5.71
CA GLN A 21 -16.11 -10.39 5.76
C GLN A 21 -15.47 -10.12 4.41
N GLY A 22 -15.25 -8.83 4.12
CA GLY A 22 -14.67 -8.37 2.87
C GLY A 22 -15.68 -7.80 1.91
N ARG A 23 -15.18 -7.20 0.83
CA ARG A 23 -16.03 -6.62 -0.23
C ARG A 23 -15.46 -6.95 -1.59
N GLU A 24 -16.32 -7.46 -2.45
CA GLU A 24 -16.09 -7.63 -3.88
C GLU A 24 -16.72 -6.46 -4.67
N GLY A 25 -16.54 -6.46 -5.99
CA GLY A 25 -17.06 -5.43 -6.87
C GLY A 25 -16.17 -4.19 -6.97
N GLY A 26 -16.09 -3.63 -8.19
CA GLY A 26 -15.29 -2.45 -8.48
C GLY A 26 -13.82 -2.57 -8.07
N ARG A 27 -13.32 -1.54 -7.36
CA ARG A 27 -11.92 -1.51 -6.88
C ARG A 27 -11.72 -2.24 -5.55
N CYS A 28 -12.79 -2.60 -4.84
CA CYS A 28 -12.70 -3.25 -3.54
C CYS A 28 -12.21 -4.70 -3.64
N SER A 29 -12.53 -5.40 -4.72
CA SER A 29 -12.00 -6.76 -4.98
C SER A 29 -10.47 -6.80 -5.09
N ARG A 30 -9.83 -5.67 -5.42
CA ARG A 30 -8.36 -5.58 -5.51
C ARG A 30 -7.69 -5.90 -4.17
N GLU A 31 -8.32 -5.55 -3.06
CA GLU A 31 -7.77 -5.80 -1.71
C GLU A 31 -7.71 -7.30 -1.37
N PHE A 32 -8.58 -8.12 -1.99
CA PHE A 32 -8.58 -9.58 -1.83
C PHE A 32 -7.68 -10.30 -2.82
N TYR A 33 -7.68 -9.88 -4.09
CA TYR A 33 -6.98 -10.61 -5.15
C TYR A 33 -5.55 -10.11 -5.43
N THR A 34 -5.13 -9.01 -4.79
CA THR A 34 -3.78 -8.46 -5.01
C THR A 34 -3.12 -8.07 -3.69
N GLU A 35 -1.79 -8.08 -3.69
CA GLU A 35 -0.99 -7.64 -2.55
C GLU A 35 -0.52 -6.19 -2.75
N THR A 36 -0.65 -5.36 -1.72
CA THR A 36 -0.08 -4.01 -1.73
C THR A 36 1.41 -4.07 -1.43
N ARG A 37 2.24 -3.54 -2.34
CA ARG A 37 3.69 -3.44 -2.15
C ARG A 37 4.13 -1.98 -2.09
N PHE A 38 4.96 -1.64 -1.11
CA PHE A 38 5.53 -0.31 -0.95
C PHE A 38 6.94 -0.28 -1.54
N GLY A 39 7.11 0.50 -2.62
CA GLY A 39 8.41 0.76 -3.24
C GLY A 39 8.89 2.17 -2.93
N GLY A 40 10.16 2.31 -2.57
CA GLY A 40 10.81 3.60 -2.40
C GLY A 40 12.16 3.60 -3.11
N PHE A 41 12.45 4.67 -3.85
CA PHE A 41 13.74 4.86 -4.50
C PHE A 41 14.42 6.10 -3.92
N PRO A 42 15.67 5.99 -3.41
CA PRO A 42 16.38 7.13 -2.87
C PRO A 42 16.73 8.10 -4.00
N LEU A 43 16.23 9.33 -3.93
CA LEU A 43 16.53 10.38 -4.92
C LEU A 43 17.90 11.04 -4.68
N ARG A 44 18.55 10.76 -3.55
CA ARG A 44 19.86 11.30 -3.19
C ARG A 44 20.68 10.23 -2.45
N PRO A 45 22.02 10.25 -2.57
CA PRO A 45 22.89 9.37 -1.79
C PRO A 45 22.61 9.49 -0.30
N ARG A 46 22.52 8.35 0.39
CA ARG A 46 22.44 8.30 1.85
C ARG A 46 23.81 8.71 2.39
N ARG A 47 23.88 9.78 3.20
CA ARG A 47 25.12 10.25 3.84
C ARG A 47 25.67 9.15 4.75
N ASN A 48 26.62 8.35 4.27
CA ASN A 48 27.28 7.27 5.03
C ASN A 48 28.81 7.52 5.16
N ASP A 49 29.28 8.68 4.72
CA ASP A 49 30.67 8.92 4.33
C ASP A 49 31.35 10.09 5.05
N LEU A 50 30.66 10.75 6.00
CA LEU A 50 31.25 11.88 6.76
C LEU A 50 32.23 11.46 7.89
N ASN A 51 32.41 10.16 8.17
CA ASN A 51 33.32 9.69 9.25
C ASN A 51 34.55 8.90 8.74
N ALA A 52 34.60 8.52 7.46
CA ALA A 52 35.71 7.74 6.90
C ALA A 52 36.89 8.60 6.39
N GLY A 53 36.66 9.91 6.16
CA GLY A 53 37.66 10.83 5.63
C GLY A 53 38.38 11.70 6.66
N TYR A 54 37.78 11.97 7.82
CA TYR A 54 38.31 12.97 8.77
C TYR A 54 39.42 12.45 9.72
N ARG A 55 39.67 11.14 9.74
CA ARG A 55 40.68 10.53 10.63
C ARG A 55 42.06 10.33 9.99
N ARG A 56 42.29 10.77 8.75
CA ARG A 56 43.54 10.53 8.01
C ARG A 56 44.45 11.74 7.81
N THR A 57 44.18 12.88 8.45
CA THR A 57 44.96 14.12 8.22
C THR A 57 45.43 14.85 9.47
N ALA A 58 45.51 14.19 10.63
CA ALA A 58 46.09 14.78 11.84
C ALA A 58 47.40 14.09 12.23
N ILE A 59 48.44 14.28 11.42
CA ILE A 59 49.84 14.17 11.85
C ILE A 59 50.57 15.35 11.21
N HIS A 60 50.91 16.36 12.01
CA HIS A 60 51.98 17.31 11.73
C HIS A 60 52.58 17.81 13.04
#